data_AF-A0A2N6A5B1-F1
#
_entry.id   AF-A0A2N6A5B1-F1
#
_cell.length_a   1.000
_cell.length_b   1.000
_cell.length_c   1.000
_cell.angle_alpha   90.00
_cell.angle_beta   90.00
_cell.angle_gamma   90.00
#
_symmetry.space_group_name_H-M   'P 1'
#
loop_
_entity.id
_entity.type
_entity.pdbx_description
1 polymer ?
#
loop_
_entity_poly.entity_id
_entity_poly.type
_entity_poly.pdbx_seq_one_letter_code
_entity_poly.pdbx_strand_id
1 'polypeptide(L)'
;MITYQYNLYMRKAVDARNIMPDFEQTDSPESLDMLRGEIDEVDREMIGLLKKKFVSVDDISRLQAEQNIDILNEIDKNFLELFQRRSEIVHKIGLLKKQQGLDILDEGREEVLRKKHDAWAQEYGLDLEHVRQFFQEIMRRAKEAQSLL
;
A
#
# COMPACT_ATOMS: atom_id res chain seq x y z
N MET A 1 -13.08 -12.18 -14.26
CA MET A 1 -11.73 -12.42 -14.82
C MET A 1 -10.60 -11.84 -13.96
N ILE A 2 -10.77 -10.68 -13.32
CA ILE A 2 -9.72 -10.02 -12.51
C ILE A 2 -9.32 -10.81 -11.24
N THR A 3 -10.27 -11.53 -10.63
CA THR A 3 -10.05 -12.39 -9.44
C THR A 3 -9.11 -13.58 -9.72
N TYR A 4 -8.99 -14.02 -10.97
CA TYR A 4 -8.12 -15.13 -11.35
C TYR A 4 -6.66 -14.69 -11.51
N GLN A 5 -6.43 -13.49 -12.05
CA GLN A 5 -5.09 -12.91 -12.18
C GLN A 5 -4.44 -12.63 -10.82
N TYR A 6 -5.22 -12.12 -9.85
CA TYR A 6 -4.74 -11.81 -8.50
C TYR A 6 -4.32 -13.08 -7.73
N ASN A 7 -5.14 -14.13 -7.81
CA ASN A 7 -4.81 -15.44 -7.23
C ASN A 7 -3.60 -16.10 -7.90
N LEU A 8 -3.39 -15.87 -9.20
CA LEU A 8 -2.23 -16.37 -9.92
C LEU A 8 -0.93 -15.64 -9.52
N TYR A 9 -1.00 -14.34 -9.25
CA TYR A 9 0.14 -13.56 -8.76
C TYR A 9 0.57 -14.00 -7.35
N MET A 10 -0.40 -14.20 -6.46
CA MET A 10 -0.13 -14.72 -5.11
C MET A 10 0.39 -16.17 -5.15
N ARG A 11 -0.13 -17.03 -6.05
CA ARG A 11 0.39 -18.40 -6.23
C ARG A 11 1.80 -18.45 -6.82
N LYS A 12 2.14 -17.60 -7.78
CA LYS A 12 3.51 -17.50 -8.32
C LYS A 12 4.51 -16.98 -7.29
N ALA A 13 4.09 -16.09 -6.40
CA ALA A 13 4.91 -15.65 -5.26
C ALA A 13 5.13 -16.80 -4.24
N VAL A 14 4.13 -17.66 -4.04
CA VAL A 14 4.22 -18.85 -3.16
C VAL A 14 5.10 -19.97 -3.74
N ASP A 15 5.30 -20.02 -5.07
CA ASP A 15 6.24 -20.98 -5.68
C ASP A 15 7.71 -20.54 -5.60
N ALA A 16 8.00 -19.30 -5.18
CA ALA A 16 9.34 -18.85 -4.78
C ALA A 16 9.68 -19.29 -3.33
N ARG A 17 9.24 -20.50 -2.96
CA ARG A 17 9.19 -21.06 -1.60
C ARG A 17 10.55 -21.40 -0.97
N ASN A 18 11.63 -20.75 -1.39
CA ASN A 18 12.99 -20.95 -0.86
C ASN A 18 13.70 -19.66 -0.42
N ILE A 19 12.98 -18.54 -0.27
CA ILE A 19 13.51 -17.33 0.38
C ILE A 19 12.45 -16.76 1.32
N MET A 20 11.96 -17.55 2.27
CA MET A 20 11.49 -17.00 3.54
C MET A 20 12.49 -17.46 4.58
N PRO A 21 13.30 -16.56 5.17
CA PRO A 21 14.14 -16.93 6.29
C PRO A 21 13.22 -17.41 7.42
N ASP A 22 13.63 -18.47 8.11
CA ASP A 22 12.98 -18.94 9.33
C ASP A 22 12.77 -17.74 10.27
N PHE A 23 11.52 -17.34 10.46
CA PHE A 23 11.18 -16.28 11.39
C PHE A 23 11.32 -16.84 12.80
N GLU A 24 12.52 -16.71 13.36
CA GLU A 24 12.72 -16.73 14.80
C GLU A 24 11.79 -15.70 15.43
N GLN A 25 10.81 -16.19 16.19
CA GLN A 25 9.93 -15.39 17.01
C GLN A 25 10.78 -14.54 17.95
N THR A 26 10.80 -13.23 17.71
CA THR A 26 11.43 -12.25 18.60
C THR A 26 10.37 -11.23 19.03
N ASP A 27 9.98 -11.39 20.30
CA ASP A 27 9.59 -10.42 21.32
C ASP A 27 8.58 -9.27 21.02
N SER A 28 7.53 -9.30 21.85
CA SER A 28 6.42 -8.37 22.03
C SER A 28 5.29 -8.41 20.98
N PRO A 29 4.01 -8.44 21.39
CA PRO A 29 2.92 -8.29 20.44
C PRO A 29 3.00 -6.88 19.84
N GLU A 30 3.30 -6.80 18.54
CA GLU A 30 3.14 -5.55 17.77
C GLU A 30 1.73 -5.00 18.04
N SER A 31 1.64 -3.85 18.72
CA SER A 31 0.34 -3.24 19.02
C SER A 31 -0.31 -2.77 17.72
N LEU A 32 -1.65 -2.84 17.68
CA LEU A 32 -2.44 -2.41 16.53
C LEU A 32 -2.11 -0.97 16.10
N ASP A 33 -1.77 -0.09 17.05
CA ASP A 33 -1.41 1.30 16.78
C ASP A 33 -0.03 1.45 16.14
N MET A 34 0.95 0.60 16.47
CA MET A 34 2.26 0.60 15.79
C MET A 34 2.10 0.23 14.31
N LEU A 35 1.36 -0.86 14.03
CA LEU A 35 1.09 -1.29 12.65
C LEU A 35 0.29 -0.26 11.86
N ARG A 36 -0.61 0.48 12.51
CA ARG A 36 -1.30 1.61 11.88
C ARG A 36 -0.36 2.75 11.55
N GLY A 37 0.59 3.05 12.43
CA GLY A 37 1.64 4.03 12.18
C GLY A 37 2.50 3.66 10.97
N GLU A 38 2.87 2.39 10.84
CA GLU A 38 3.62 1.90 9.67
C GLU A 38 2.81 2.02 8.37
N ILE A 39 1.51 1.73 8.39
CA ILE A 39 0.64 1.99 7.22
C ILE A 39 0.63 3.48 6.88
N ASP A 40 0.52 4.36 7.88
CA ASP A 40 0.51 5.80 7.64
C ASP A 40 1.81 6.30 7.00
N GLU A 41 2.96 5.75 7.42
CA GLU A 41 4.27 6.07 6.84
C GLU A 41 4.36 5.59 5.37
N VAL A 42 3.98 4.33 5.13
CA VAL A 42 3.96 3.76 3.78
C VAL A 42 3.02 4.52 2.85
N ASP A 43 1.82 4.88 3.32
CA ASP A 43 0.85 5.65 2.55
C ASP A 43 1.41 7.04 2.19
N ARG A 44 2.14 7.69 3.12
CA ARG A 44 2.78 8.98 2.85
C ARG A 44 3.86 8.86 1.77
N GLU A 45 4.69 7.83 1.83
CA GLU A 45 5.71 7.57 0.81
C GLU A 45 5.09 7.32 -0.57
N MET A 46 4.02 6.52 -0.64
CA MET A 46 3.28 6.29 -1.89
C MET A 46 2.76 7.58 -2.52
N ILE A 47 2.20 8.50 -1.73
CA ILE A 47 1.74 9.80 -2.23
C ILE A 47 2.91 10.64 -2.76
N GLY A 48 4.04 10.63 -2.06
CA GLY A 48 5.26 11.26 -2.54
C GLY A 48 5.72 10.71 -3.89
N LEU A 49 5.64 9.40 -4.10
CA LEU A 49 5.94 8.76 -5.39
C LEU A 49 4.91 9.12 -6.46
N LEU A 50 3.61 9.18 -6.13
CA LEU A 50 2.58 9.64 -7.07
C LEU A 50 2.88 11.05 -7.58
N LYS A 51 3.32 11.96 -6.69
CA LYS A 51 3.74 13.31 -7.08
C LYS A 51 4.91 13.28 -8.06
N LYS A 52 5.96 12.51 -7.74
CA LYS A 52 7.11 12.37 -8.64
C LYS A 52 6.70 11.81 -10.00
N LYS A 53 5.83 10.78 -10.01
CA LYS A 53 5.31 10.18 -11.23
C LYS A 53 4.63 11.20 -12.13
N PHE A 54 3.70 11.99 -11.59
CA PHE A 54 2.97 12.98 -12.39
C PHE A 54 3.88 14.07 -12.96
N VAL A 55 4.83 14.58 -12.16
CA VAL A 55 5.81 15.56 -12.65
C VAL A 55 6.66 14.97 -13.78
N SER A 56 7.17 13.74 -13.60
CA SER A 56 7.97 13.07 -14.64
C SER A 56 7.16 12.78 -15.91
N VAL A 57 5.87 12.44 -15.79
CA VAL A 57 4.98 12.24 -16.97
C VAL A 57 4.77 13.54 -17.74
N ASP A 58 4.60 14.67 -17.05
CA ASP A 58 4.50 15.98 -17.70
C ASP A 58 5.81 16.33 -18.45
N ASP A 59 6.97 16.01 -17.86
CA ASP A 59 8.30 16.25 -18.42
C ASP A 59 8.61 15.36 -19.65
N ILE A 60 8.06 14.15 -19.76
CA ILE A 60 8.22 13.25 -20.93
C ILE A 60 7.77 13.91 -22.23
N SER A 61 6.81 14.84 -22.17
CA SER A 61 6.33 15.56 -23.34
C SER A 61 7.40 16.48 -23.97
N ARG A 62 8.55 16.70 -23.32
CA ARG A 62 9.64 17.56 -23.78
C ARG A 62 10.98 16.80 -23.86
N LEU A 63 11.24 16.22 -25.04
CA LEU A 63 12.56 15.91 -25.64
C LEU A 63 13.57 14.97 -24.92
N GLN A 64 13.26 14.32 -23.80
CA GLN A 64 14.15 13.33 -23.16
C GLN A 64 13.42 12.03 -22.72
N ALA A 65 12.73 11.38 -23.66
CA ALA A 65 11.84 10.25 -23.37
C ALA A 65 12.54 9.05 -22.68
N GLU A 66 13.76 8.68 -23.09
CA GLU A 66 14.43 7.47 -22.58
C GLU A 66 14.80 7.58 -21.09
N GLN A 67 15.47 8.67 -20.69
CA GLN A 67 15.86 8.90 -19.29
C GLN A 67 14.62 9.05 -18.38
N ASN A 68 13.55 9.67 -18.88
CA ASN A 68 12.33 9.84 -18.11
C ASN A 68 11.54 8.54 -17.96
N ILE A 69 11.62 7.62 -18.94
CA ILE A 69 11.04 6.27 -18.83
C ILE A 69 11.75 5.46 -17.74
N ASP A 70 13.07 5.50 -17.66
CA ASP A 70 13.81 4.80 -16.60
C ASP A 70 13.44 5.33 -15.20
N ILE A 71 13.31 6.65 -15.06
CA ILE A 71 12.84 7.28 -13.81
C ILE A 71 11.42 6.81 -13.46
N LEU A 72 10.51 6.73 -14.43
CA LEU A 72 9.17 6.21 -14.20
C LEU A 72 9.17 4.73 -13.80
N ASN A 73 9.99 3.91 -14.44
CA ASN A 73 10.12 2.48 -14.11
C ASN A 73 10.62 2.30 -12.67
N GLU A 74 11.59 3.10 -12.23
CA GLU A 74 12.06 3.08 -10.85
C GLU A 74 11.00 3.58 -9.87
N ILE A 75 10.26 4.64 -10.20
CA ILE A 75 9.13 5.10 -9.39
C ILE A 75 8.08 4.00 -9.24
N ASP A 76 7.75 3.30 -10.33
CA ASP A 76 6.77 2.22 -10.35
C ASP A 76 7.23 1.01 -9.55
N LYS A 77 8.51 0.65 -9.63
CA LYS A 77 9.11 -0.39 -8.80
C LYS A 77 9.03 -0.05 -7.31
N ASN A 78 9.45 1.15 -6.93
CA ASN A 78 9.40 1.61 -5.54
C ASN A 78 7.95 1.61 -5.01
N PHE A 79 7.00 1.99 -5.87
CA PHE A 79 5.58 1.96 -5.52
C PHE A 79 5.07 0.55 -5.25
N LEU A 80 5.48 -0.43 -6.06
CA LEU A 80 5.12 -1.83 -5.87
C LEU A 80 5.72 -2.41 -4.58
N GLU A 81 6.97 -2.05 -4.25
CA GLU A 81 7.63 -2.46 -3.00
C GLU A 81 6.89 -1.91 -1.77
N LEU A 82 6.51 -0.63 -1.80
CA LEU A 82 5.67 -0.03 -0.76
C LEU A 82 4.30 -0.71 -0.67
N PHE A 83 3.70 -1.06 -1.81
CA PHE A 83 2.41 -1.74 -1.85
C PHE A 83 2.48 -3.15 -1.25
N GLN A 84 3.56 -3.88 -1.50
CA GLN A 84 3.82 -5.16 -0.88
C GLN A 84 3.96 -5.01 0.64
N ARG A 85 4.80 -4.10 1.12
CA ARG A 85 5.02 -3.86 2.56
C ARG A 85 3.71 -3.48 3.27
N ARG A 86 2.91 -2.60 2.66
CA ARG A 86 1.57 -2.27 3.17
C ARG A 86 0.67 -3.50 3.29
N SER A 87 0.72 -4.39 2.30
CA SER A 87 -0.11 -5.62 2.27
C SER A 87 0.28 -6.61 3.38
N GLU A 88 1.58 -6.73 3.67
CA GLU A 88 2.09 -7.55 4.78
C GLU A 88 1.61 -7.02 6.13
N ILE A 89 1.66 -5.69 6.34
CA ILE A 89 1.16 -5.05 7.56
C ILE A 89 -0.36 -5.24 7.70
N VAL A 90 -1.12 -5.09 6.61
CA VAL A 90 -2.57 -5.35 6.59
C VAL A 90 -2.89 -6.79 6.99
N HIS A 91 -2.10 -7.76 6.54
CA HIS A 91 -2.26 -9.16 6.92
C HIS A 91 -2.02 -9.37 8.42
N LYS A 92 -0.95 -8.81 8.98
CA LYS A 92 -0.66 -8.83 10.42
C LYS A 92 -1.81 -8.23 11.23
N ILE A 93 -2.34 -7.08 10.80
CA ILE A 93 -3.51 -6.43 11.43
C ILE A 93 -4.74 -7.35 11.41
N GLY A 94 -5.01 -8.02 10.28
CA GLY A 94 -6.11 -8.97 10.17
C GLY A 94 -6.01 -10.13 11.16
N LEU A 95 -4.81 -10.73 11.28
CA LEU A 95 -4.54 -11.79 12.26
C LEU A 95 -4.72 -11.31 13.70
N LEU A 96 -4.20 -10.13 14.04
CA LEU A 96 -4.33 -9.54 15.38
C LEU A 96 -5.79 -9.24 15.72
N LYS A 97 -6.55 -8.64 14.80
CA LYS A 97 -7.99 -8.36 14.98
C LYS A 97 -8.75 -9.67 15.21
N LYS A 98 -8.47 -10.71 14.44
CA LYS A 98 -9.07 -12.05 14.61
C LYS A 98 -8.75 -12.66 15.97
N GLN A 99 -7.49 -12.57 16.41
CA GLN A 99 -7.08 -13.05 17.74
C GLN A 99 -7.76 -12.30 18.89
N GLN A 100 -8.03 -11.01 18.71
CA GLN A 100 -8.63 -10.13 19.72
C GLN A 100 -10.16 -10.03 19.61
N GLY A 101 -10.78 -10.68 18.62
CA GLY A 101 -12.23 -10.60 18.38
C GLY A 101 -12.71 -9.22 17.93
N LEU A 102 -11.85 -8.43 17.27
CA LEU A 102 -12.16 -7.10 16.76
C LEU A 102 -12.74 -7.16 15.34
N ASP A 103 -13.64 -6.23 15.03
CA ASP A 103 -14.23 -6.10 13.70
C ASP A 103 -13.20 -5.62 12.66
N ILE A 104 -13.35 -6.12 11.43
CA ILE A 104 -12.56 -5.68 10.27
C ILE A 104 -12.86 -4.20 9.96
N LEU A 105 -14.13 -3.81 10.03
CA LEU A 105 -14.58 -2.43 9.85
C LEU A 105 -14.18 -1.60 11.07
N ASP A 106 -13.46 -0.49 10.83
CA ASP A 106 -13.12 0.49 11.85
C ASP A 106 -13.31 1.89 11.27
N GLU A 107 -14.55 2.39 11.32
CA GLU A 107 -14.95 3.68 10.73
C GLU A 107 -14.11 4.85 11.26
N GLY A 108 -13.73 4.81 12.55
CA GLY A 108 -12.87 5.81 13.15
C GLY A 108 -11.48 5.85 12.51
N ARG A 109 -10.88 4.69 12.27
CA ARG A 109 -9.60 4.58 11.55
C ARG A 109 -9.73 4.97 10.08
N GLU A 110 -10.80 4.59 9.40
CA GLU A 110 -11.02 4.95 7.99
C GLU A 110 -11.13 6.48 7.83
N GLU A 111 -11.82 7.15 8.76
CA GLU A 111 -11.95 8.62 8.76
C GLU A 111 -10.60 9.32 8.99
N VAL A 112 -9.78 8.80 9.92
CA VAL A 112 -8.44 9.33 10.18
C VAL A 112 -7.55 9.19 8.95
N LEU A 113 -7.58 8.04 8.28
CA LEU A 113 -6.83 7.81 7.04
C LEU A 113 -7.23 8.82 5.97
N ARG A 114 -8.53 8.98 5.73
CA ARG A 114 -9.05 9.93 4.75
C ARG A 114 -8.53 11.34 4.98
N LYS A 115 -8.57 11.83 6.22
CA LYS A 115 -8.05 13.16 6.58
C LYS A 115 -6.54 13.28 6.35
N LYS A 116 -5.77 12.24 6.66
CA LYS A 116 -4.31 12.22 6.41
C LYS A 116 -4.02 12.26 4.92
N HIS A 117 -4.67 11.40 4.13
CA HIS A 117 -4.49 11.37 2.67
C HIS A 117 -4.88 12.70 2.02
N ASP A 118 -5.99 13.33 2.46
CA ASP A 118 -6.39 14.66 1.98
C ASP A 118 -5.31 15.72 2.30
N ALA A 119 -4.78 15.73 3.52
CA ALA A 119 -3.73 16.67 3.93
C ALA A 119 -2.44 16.47 3.13
N TRP A 120 -2.01 15.23 2.92
CA TRP A 120 -0.82 14.91 2.12
C TRP A 120 -1.04 15.23 0.64
N ALA A 121 -2.21 14.95 0.08
CA ALA A 121 -2.55 15.34 -1.28
C ALA A 121 -2.40 16.84 -1.49
N GLN A 122 -2.90 17.65 -0.54
CA GLN A 122 -2.73 19.10 -0.55
C GLN A 122 -1.26 19.52 -0.43
N GLU A 123 -0.51 18.93 0.52
CA GLU A 123 0.92 19.20 0.74
C GLU A 123 1.75 18.96 -0.54
N TYR A 124 1.46 17.88 -1.25
CA TYR A 124 2.15 17.53 -2.49
C TYR A 124 1.54 18.19 -3.75
N GLY A 125 0.47 18.96 -3.63
CA GLY A 125 -0.23 19.58 -4.75
C GLY A 125 -0.73 18.54 -5.76
N LEU A 126 -1.37 17.48 -5.25
CA LEU A 126 -2.05 16.44 -6.00
C LEU A 126 -3.55 16.70 -6.01
N ASP A 127 -4.23 16.21 -7.04
CA ASP A 127 -5.70 16.24 -7.08
C ASP A 127 -6.28 15.36 -5.96
N LEU A 128 -7.11 15.96 -5.10
CA LEU A 128 -7.68 15.26 -3.94
C LEU A 128 -8.56 14.09 -4.36
N GLU A 129 -9.33 14.24 -5.43
CA GLU A 129 -10.28 13.21 -5.85
C GLU A 129 -9.55 11.99 -6.40
N HIS A 130 -8.48 12.18 -7.17
CA HIS A 130 -7.61 11.10 -7.61
C HIS A 130 -6.96 10.35 -6.44
N VAL A 131 -6.42 11.07 -5.45
CA VAL A 131 -5.81 10.45 -4.26
C VAL A 131 -6.85 9.66 -3.47
N ARG A 132 -8.06 10.20 -3.28
CA ARG A 132 -9.17 9.51 -2.59
C ARG A 132 -9.57 8.23 -3.30
N GLN A 133 -9.80 8.28 -4.62
CA GLN A 133 -10.18 7.10 -5.40
C GLN A 133 -9.12 6.01 -5.32
N PHE A 134 -7.84 6.41 -5.38
CA PHE A 134 -6.72 5.49 -5.25
C PHE A 134 -6.71 4.77 -3.89
N PHE A 135 -6.76 5.52 -2.78
CA PHE A 135 -6.74 4.91 -1.45
C PHE A 135 -8.04 4.18 -1.09
N GLN A 136 -9.18 4.58 -1.64
CA GLN A 136 -10.43 3.81 -1.51
C GLN A 136 -10.29 2.41 -2.10
N GLU A 137 -9.68 2.28 -3.29
CA GLU A 137 -9.46 0.97 -3.91
C GLU A 137 -8.47 0.11 -3.11
N ILE A 138 -7.39 0.72 -2.59
CA ILE A 138 -6.46 0.05 -1.69
C ILE A 138 -7.17 -0.46 -0.43
N MET A 139 -7.98 0.38 0.22
CA MET A 139 -8.72 0.05 1.43
C MET A 139 -9.74 -1.06 1.18
N ARG A 140 -10.45 -1.01 0.06
CA ARG A 140 -11.39 -2.06 -0.36
C ARG A 140 -10.68 -3.41 -0.46
N ARG A 141 -9.52 -3.47 -1.13
CA ARG A 141 -8.70 -4.68 -1.25
C ARG A 141 -8.18 -5.18 0.10
N ALA A 142 -7.77 -4.26 0.98
CA ALA A 142 -7.33 -4.60 2.32
C ALA A 142 -8.43 -5.26 3.16
N LYS A 143 -9.67 -4.75 3.07
CA LYS A 143 -10.83 -5.37 3.73
C LYS A 143 -11.13 -6.76 3.16
N GLU A 144 -11.11 -6.92 1.84
CA GLU A 144 -11.30 -8.22 1.19
C GLU A 144 -10.26 -9.24 1.63
N ALA A 145 -8.98 -8.85 1.70
CA ALA A 145 -7.90 -9.72 2.15
C ALA A 145 -8.06 -10.14 3.62
N GLN A 146 -8.47 -9.22 4.50
CA GLN A 146 -8.72 -9.52 5.92
C GLN A 146 -9.90 -10.47 6.11
N SER A 147 -10.95 -10.34 5.30
CA SER A 147 -12.14 -11.22 5.37
C SER A 147 -11.87 -12.67 4.97
N LEU A 148 -10.72 -12.95 4.33
CA LEU A 148 -10.31 -14.31 3.94
C LEU A 148 -9.49 -15.03 5.03
N LEU A 149 -9.19 -14.36 6.16
CA LEU A 149 -8.33 -14.88 7.24
C LEU A 149 -9.08 -15.71 8.28
#